data_AF-A0A9X8VDE1-F1
#
_entry.id   AF-A0A9X8VDE1-F1
#
_cell.length_a   1.000
_cell.length_b   1.000
_cell.length_c   1.000
_cell.angle_alpha   90.00
_cell.angle_beta   90.00
_cell.angle_gamma   90.00
#
_symmetry.space_group_name_H-M   'P 1'
#
loop_
_entity.id
_entity.type
_entity.pdbx_description
1 polymer ?
#
loop_
_entity_poly.entity_id
_entity_poly.type
_entity_poly.pdbx_seq_one_letter_code
_entity_poly.pdbx_strand_id
1 'polypeptide(L)'
;QSPIAKFLSAEVLEAVLARTDAQTGDILFFGADSFKIVTDAMGALRLKLGRDLGLTQLDSWAPLWVVDFPMFEEDEEGGLAA
;
A
#
# COMPACT_ATOMS: atom_id res chain seq x y z
N GLN A 1 7.12 15.63 -12.86
CA GLN A 1 5.88 16.44 -12.80
C GLN A 1 4.74 15.51 -12.43
N SER A 2 4.01 15.76 -11.32
CA SER A 2 2.96 14.85 -10.85
C SER A 2 1.62 15.13 -11.55
N PRO A 3 1.00 14.15 -12.23
CA PRO A 3 -0.29 14.34 -12.89
C PRO A 3 -1.45 14.58 -11.92
N ILE A 4 -1.34 14.06 -10.69
CA ILE A 4 -2.38 14.18 -9.66
C ILE A 4 -2.22 15.41 -8.76
N ALA A 5 -1.00 15.95 -8.62
CA ALA A 5 -0.74 17.07 -7.73
C ALA A 5 -1.57 18.33 -8.06
N LYS A 6 -1.97 18.52 -9.32
CA LYS A 6 -2.87 19.61 -9.72
C LYS A 6 -4.30 19.50 -9.15
N PHE A 7 -4.69 18.32 -8.65
CA PHE A 7 -6.00 18.06 -8.05
C PHE A 7 -5.96 18.06 -6.52
N LEU A 8 -4.77 18.20 -5.91
CA LEU A 8 -4.60 18.22 -4.47
C LEU A 8 -4.33 19.66 -4.01
N SER A 9 -4.91 20.07 -2.88
CA SER A 9 -4.54 21.33 -2.25
C SER A 9 -3.13 21.24 -1.66
N ALA A 10 -2.49 22.39 -1.46
CA ALA A 10 -1.18 22.46 -0.82
C ALA A 10 -1.19 21.80 0.58
N GLU A 11 -2.24 22.04 1.35
CA GLU A 11 -2.44 21.44 2.68
C GLU A 11 -2.50 19.91 2.64
N VAL A 12 -3.23 19.35 1.67
CA VAL A 12 -3.32 17.88 1.51
C VAL A 12 -1.97 17.31 1.08
N LEU A 13 -1.25 17.99 0.19
CA LEU A 13 0.07 17.55 -0.25
C LEU A 13 1.08 17.56 0.90
N GLU A 14 1.12 18.63 1.69
CA GLU A 14 1.98 18.73 2.87
C GLU A 14 1.64 17.65 3.91
N ALA A 15 0.36 17.40 4.16
CA ALA A 15 -0.06 16.34 5.08
C ALA A 15 0.34 14.93 4.61
N VAL A 16 0.26 14.66 3.30
CA VAL A 16 0.70 13.38 2.72
C VAL A 16 2.21 13.22 2.81
N LEU A 17 2.97 14.27 2.47
CA LEU A 17 4.44 14.26 2.58
C LEU A 17 4.87 14.03 4.04
N ALA A 18 4.25 14.73 4.99
CA ALA A 18 4.53 14.56 6.41
C ALA A 18 4.19 13.15 6.93
N ARG A 19 3.10 12.54 6.43
CA ARG A 19 2.67 11.18 6.85
C ARG A 19 3.53 10.07 6.26
N THR A 20 4.05 10.28 5.05
CA THR A 20 4.88 9.29 4.35
C THR A 20 6.37 9.44 4.62
N ASP A 21 6.77 10.56 5.24
CA ASP A 21 8.17 10.94 5.47
C ASP A 21 9.02 10.93 4.18
N ALA A 22 8.36 11.24 3.05
CA ALA A 22 8.98 11.19 1.74
C ALA A 22 10.06 12.26 1.58
N GLN A 23 11.23 11.85 1.09
CA GLN A 23 12.38 12.72 0.90
C GLN A 23 12.54 13.12 -0.56
N THR A 24 13.38 14.13 -0.79
CA THR A 24 13.73 14.52 -2.16
C THR A 24 14.42 13.35 -2.87
N GLY A 25 13.81 12.90 -3.97
CA GLY A 25 14.27 11.73 -4.73
C GLY A 25 13.33 10.53 -4.63
N ASP A 26 12.42 10.53 -3.66
CA ASP A 26 11.43 9.47 -3.51
C ASP A 26 10.24 9.65 -4.45
N ILE A 27 9.54 8.54 -4.70
CA ILE A 27 8.31 8.49 -5.49
C ILE A 27 7.20 7.89 -4.65
N LEU A 28 6.07 8.59 -4.59
CA LEU A 28 4.86 8.12 -3.93
C LEU A 28 3.91 7.48 -4.95
N PHE A 29 3.48 6.25 -4.66
CA PHE A 29 2.44 5.54 -5.40
C PHE A 29 1.12 5.61 -4.64
N PHE A 30 0.01 5.70 -5.36
CA PHE A 30 -1.34 5.81 -4.80
C PHE A 30 -2.24 4.73 -5.40
N GLY A 31 -3.02 4.05 -4.56
CA GLY A 31 -4.14 3.20 -4.97
C GLY A 31 -5.44 3.79 -4.43
N ALA A 32 -6.48 3.87 -5.25
CA ALA A 32 -7.77 4.44 -4.89
C ALA A 32 -8.91 3.57 -5.44
N ASP A 33 -9.40 2.66 -4.60
CA ASP A 33 -10.50 1.73 -4.86
C ASP A 33 -11.01 1.18 -3.50
N SER A 34 -11.81 0.12 -3.51
CA SER A 34 -12.18 -0.63 -2.31
C SER A 34 -10.95 -1.08 -1.52
N PHE A 35 -11.13 -1.27 -0.21
CA PHE A 35 -10.05 -1.68 0.69
C PHE A 35 -9.30 -2.90 0.15
N LYS A 36 -10.04 -3.97 -0.21
CA LYS A 36 -9.48 -5.20 -0.75
C LYS A 36 -8.65 -4.98 -2.01
N ILE A 37 -9.18 -4.26 -2.99
CA ILE A 37 -8.48 -4.01 -4.26
C ILE A 37 -7.20 -3.21 -4.03
N VAL A 38 -7.25 -2.17 -3.19
CA VAL A 38 -6.08 -1.33 -2.90
C VAL A 38 -5.02 -2.11 -2.14
N THR A 39 -5.38 -2.88 -1.12
CA THR A 39 -4.41 -3.66 -0.34
C THR A 39 -3.74 -4.73 -1.18
N ASP A 40 -4.50 -5.41 -2.06
CA ASP A 40 -3.99 -6.45 -2.94
C ASP A 40 -3.02 -5.84 -3.99
N ALA A 41 -3.44 -4.76 -4.65
CA ALA A 41 -2.62 -4.09 -5.65
C ALA A 41 -1.35 -3.45 -5.06
N MET A 42 -1.46 -2.73 -3.93
CA MET A 42 -0.31 -2.10 -3.27
C MET A 42 0.62 -3.14 -2.64
N GLY A 43 0.08 -4.24 -2.10
CA GLY A 43 0.87 -5.36 -1.59
C GLY A 43 1.72 -6.00 -2.69
N ALA A 44 1.12 -6.28 -3.85
CA ALA A 44 1.82 -6.81 -5.01
C ALA A 44 2.88 -5.84 -5.54
N LEU A 45 2.54 -4.56 -5.68
CA LEU A 45 3.46 -3.50 -6.13
C LEU A 45 4.67 -3.38 -5.19
N ARG A 46 4.43 -3.36 -3.88
CA ARG A 46 5.49 -3.30 -2.85
C ARG A 46 6.49 -4.45 -3.01
N LEU A 47 6.01 -5.68 -3.19
CA LEU A 47 6.87 -6.85 -3.36
C LEU A 47 7.66 -6.79 -4.68
N LYS A 48 7.02 -6.34 -5.77
CA LYS A 48 7.67 -6.20 -7.06
C LYS A 48 8.80 -5.16 -7.01
N LEU A 49 8.52 -3.96 -6.53
CA LEU A 49 9.52 -2.89 -6.41
C LEU A 49 10.64 -3.26 -5.45
N GLY A 50 10.31 -3.93 -4.34
CA GLY A 50 11.31 -4.40 -3.38
C GLY A 50 12.33 -5.34 -4.02
N ARG A 51 11.94 -6.15 -5.02
CA ARG A 51 12.83 -7.02 -5.78
C ARG A 51 13.52 -6.28 -6.92
N ASP A 52 12.77 -5.53 -7.73
CA ASP A 52 13.28 -4.81 -8.90
C ASP A 52 14.35 -3.77 -8.52
N LEU A 53 14.21 -3.15 -7.34
CA LEU A 53 15.16 -2.16 -6.80
C LEU A 53 16.20 -2.76 -5.84
N GLY A 54 16.18 -4.07 -5.60
CA GLY A 54 17.13 -4.74 -4.69
C GLY A 54 17.01 -4.34 -3.21
N LEU A 55 15.85 -3.82 -2.78
CA LEU A 55 15.60 -3.40 -1.40
C LEU A 55 15.27 -4.58 -0.47
N THR A 56 14.80 -5.69 -1.03
CA THR A 56 14.43 -6.89 -0.27
C THR A 56 15.64 -7.78 -0.05
N GLN A 57 15.95 -8.09 1.21
CA GLN A 57 17.02 -9.00 1.59
C GLN A 57 16.59 -10.46 1.37
N LEU A 58 16.84 -10.99 0.17
CA LEU A 58 16.37 -12.32 -0.24
C LEU A 58 16.98 -13.49 0.55
N ASP A 59 18.18 -13.30 1.11
CA ASP A 59 18.89 -14.32 1.89
C ASP A 59 18.63 -14.22 3.40
N SER A 60 17.67 -13.38 3.81
CA SER A 60 17.32 -13.17 5.22
C SER A 60 16.08 -13.97 5.63
N TRP A 61 16.05 -14.43 6.87
CA TRP A 61 14.86 -15.04 7.47
C TRP A 61 14.11 -14.03 8.33
N ALA A 62 12.82 -13.84 8.04
CA ALA A 62 11.93 -12.96 8.78
C ALA A 62 10.64 -13.70 9.20
N PRO A 63 10.71 -14.68 10.13
CA PRO A 63 9.54 -15.42 10.59
C PRO A 63 8.64 -14.52 11.45
N LEU A 64 7.32 -14.65 11.26
CA LEU A 64 6.31 -13.98 12.08
C LEU A 64 5.02 -14.81 12.15
N TRP A 65 4.20 -14.53 13.16
CA TRP A 65 2.85 -15.07 13.27
C TRP A 65 1.84 -13.96 13.01
N VAL A 66 0.89 -14.23 12.12
CA VAL A 66 -0.33 -13.44 11.99
C VAL A 66 -1.38 -14.15 12.82
N VAL A 67 -2.02 -13.41 13.74
CA VAL A 67 -3.08 -13.90 14.63
C VAL A 67 -4.30 -12.99 14.48
N ASP A 68 -5.41 -13.33 15.12
CA ASP A 68 -6.64 -12.54 15.08
C ASP A 68 -7.19 -12.35 13.65
N PHE A 69 -7.15 -13.42 12.85
CA PHE A 69 -7.86 -13.44 11.58
C PHE A 69 -9.37 -13.26 11.81
N PRO A 70 -10.07 -12.52 10.94
CA PRO A 70 -11.51 -12.41 11.01
C PRO A 70 -12.13 -13.81 10.86
N MET A 71 -13.20 -14.08 11.61
CA MET A 71 -13.90 -15.37 11.56
C MET A 71 -14.65 -15.57 10.24
N PHE A 72 -14.98 -14.48 9.54
CA PHE A 72 -15.71 -14.48 8.28
C PHE A 72 -15.13 -13.41 7.35
N GLU A 73 -15.25 -13.63 6.04
CA GLU A 73 -14.98 -12.64 5.00
C GLU A 73 -16.29 -12.20 4.33
N GLU A 74 -16.41 -10.92 4.02
CA GLU A 74 -17.51 -10.41 3.20
C GLU A 74 -17.34 -10.87 1.75
N ASP A 75 -18.40 -11.47 1.19
CA ASP A 75 -18.47 -11.77 -0.23
C ASP A 75 -18.92 -10.56 -1.07
N GLU A 76 -18.85 -10.68 -2.38
CA GLU A 76 -19.24 -9.60 -3.31
C GLU A 76 -20.76 -9.35 -3.34
N GLU A 77 -21.57 -10.23 -2.74
CA GLU A 77 -23.04 -10.18 -2.69
C GLU A 77 -23.56 -9.70 -1.32
N GLY A 78 -22.67 -9.32 -0.39
CA GLY A 78 -23.00 -8.85 0.96
C GLY A 78 -23.28 -9.95 1.99
N GLY A 79 -22.97 -11.20 1.65
CA GLY A 79 -22.94 -12.33 2.58
C GLY A 79 -21.62 -12.42 3.34
N LEU A 80 -21.62 -13.23 4.41
CA LEU A 80 -20.43 -13.55 5.19
C LEU A 80 -20.10 -15.03 4.96
N ALA A 81 -18.93 -15.30 4.40
CA ALA A 81 -18.40 -16.63 4.21
C ALA A 81 -17.39 -16.96 5.33
N ALA A 82 -17.37 -18.22 5.78
CA ALA A 82 -16.42 -18.74 6.76
C ALA A 82 -15.19 -19.36 6.09
#